data_AF-A0A8T0B9M9-F1
#
_entry.id   AF-A0A8T0B9M9-F1
#
_cell.length_a   1.000
_cell.length_b   1.000
_cell.length_c   1.000
_cell.angle_alpha   90.00
_cell.angle_beta   90.00
_cell.angle_gamma   90.00
#
_symmetry.space_group_name_H-M   'P 1'
#
loop_
_entity.id
_entity.type
_entity.pdbx_description
1 polymer ?
#
loop_
_entity_poly.entity_id
_entity_poly.type
_entity_poly.pdbx_seq_one_letter_code
_entity_poly.pdbx_strand_id
1 'polypeptide(L)'
;MADGGPLHTDFQKHIRAISTMMEQLEAETGATVSCLDLILKWFTLRFFDTNTRRLMKALEYLKLLFVSLSNQDYYLTEHEAALFIPYFTLKMGEQKDVVRKEVRLRLVA
;
A
#
# COMPACT_ATOMS: atom_id res chain seq x y z
N MET A 1 24.29 -26.25 4.11
CA MET A 1 23.85 -24.92 3.67
C MET A 1 22.33 -24.93 3.60
N ALA A 2 21.71 -24.90 4.78
CA ALA A 2 20.26 -24.81 5.00
C ALA A 2 19.79 -23.36 4.73
N ASP A 3 18.56 -23.01 4.40
CA ASP A 3 17.33 -23.67 3.98
C ASP A 3 16.46 -22.49 3.53
N GLY A 4 16.20 -22.38 2.22
CA GLY A 4 15.39 -21.30 1.65
C GLY A 4 13.98 -21.80 1.37
N GLY A 5 13.20 -22.04 2.43
CA GLY A 5 11.83 -22.53 2.30
C GLY A 5 10.91 -21.64 1.45
N PRO A 6 9.76 -22.17 0.97
CA PRO A 6 8.86 -21.54 -0.02
C PRO A 6 8.43 -20.11 0.32
N LEU A 7 8.33 -19.81 1.61
CA LEU A 7 7.93 -18.50 2.12
C LEU A 7 8.96 -17.40 1.83
N HIS A 8 10.26 -17.73 1.81
CA HIS A 8 11.30 -16.71 1.59
C HIS A 8 11.27 -16.14 0.17
N THR A 9 10.96 -16.98 -0.81
CA THR A 9 10.90 -16.61 -2.23
C THR A 9 9.70 -15.70 -2.53
N ASP A 10 8.57 -15.92 -1.86
CA ASP A 10 7.35 -15.14 -2.10
C ASP A 10 7.44 -13.70 -1.57
N PHE A 11 8.18 -13.48 -0.49
CA PHE A 11 8.38 -12.12 0.05
C PHE A 11 9.23 -11.22 -0.86
N GLN A 12 10.26 -11.78 -1.52
CA GLN A 12 11.01 -11.01 -2.51
C GLN A 12 10.16 -10.69 -3.73
N LYS A 13 9.29 -11.62 -4.16
CA LYS A 13 8.35 -11.36 -5.25
C LYS A 13 7.38 -10.23 -4.91
N HIS A 14 6.86 -10.18 -3.68
CA HIS A 14 5.97 -9.09 -3.25
C HIS A 14 6.68 -7.73 -3.21
N ILE A 15 7.90 -7.65 -2.67
CA ILE A 15 8.66 -6.40 -2.67
C ILE A 15 8.98 -5.96 -4.10
N ARG A 16 9.37 -6.89 -4.98
CA ARG A 16 9.61 -6.58 -6.40
C ARG A 16 8.34 -6.13 -7.10
N ALA A 17 7.21 -6.79 -6.87
CA ALA A 17 5.92 -6.39 -7.43
C ALA A 17 5.55 -4.96 -7.00
N ILE A 18 5.70 -4.62 -5.72
CA ILE A 18 5.47 -3.25 -5.23
C ILE A 18 6.41 -2.27 -5.93
N SER A 19 7.71 -2.57 -6.06
CA SER A 19 8.66 -1.71 -6.77
C SER A 19 8.27 -1.50 -8.24
N THR A 20 7.88 -2.55 -8.96
CA THR A 20 7.41 -2.44 -10.35
C THR A 20 6.13 -1.61 -10.44
N MET A 21 5.18 -1.79 -9.52
CA MET A 21 3.97 -0.97 -9.45
C MET A 21 4.30 0.50 -9.19
N MET A 22 5.32 0.81 -8.38
CA MET A 22 5.78 2.18 -8.15
C MET A 22 6.38 2.81 -9.43
N GLU A 23 7.22 2.06 -10.15
CA GLU A 23 7.88 2.54 -11.39
C GLU A 23 6.89 2.82 -12.52
N GLN A 24 5.80 2.06 -12.59
CA GLN A 24 4.79 2.19 -13.66
C GLN A 24 3.62 3.10 -13.29
N LEU A 25 3.51 3.55 -12.04
CA LEU A 25 2.34 4.25 -11.54
C LEU A 25 2.01 5.53 -12.34
N GLU A 26 3.03 6.33 -12.69
CA GLU A 26 2.84 7.57 -13.45
C GLU A 26 2.47 7.31 -14.92
N ALA A 27 3.03 6.26 -15.52
CA ALA A 27 2.76 5.89 -16.90
C ALA A 27 1.38 5.23 -17.07
N GLU A 28 0.95 4.46 -16.06
CA GLU A 28 -0.24 3.59 -16.09
C GLU A 28 -1.29 4.04 -15.05
N THR A 29 -1.41 5.34 -14.80
CA THR A 29 -2.35 5.87 -13.80
C THR A 29 -3.80 5.49 -14.13
N GLY A 30 -4.20 5.53 -15.41
CA GLY A 30 -5.55 5.14 -15.84
C GLY A 30 -5.87 3.66 -15.58
N ALA A 31 -4.90 2.78 -15.82
CA ALA A 31 -5.02 1.36 -15.51
C ALA A 31 -5.09 1.12 -14.00
N THR A 32 -4.26 1.86 -13.24
CA THR A 32 -4.25 1.81 -11.77
C THR A 32 -5.61 2.21 -11.19
N VAL A 33 -6.21 3.30 -11.67
CA VAL A 33 -7.54 3.74 -11.24
C VAL A 33 -8.61 2.69 -11.59
N SER A 34 -8.53 2.09 -12.78
CA SER A 34 -9.50 1.08 -13.23
C SER A 34 -9.52 -0.20 -12.40
N CYS A 35 -8.46 -0.46 -11.62
CA CYS A 35 -8.36 -1.63 -10.74
C CYS A 35 -8.00 -1.26 -9.29
N LEU A 36 -8.30 -0.02 -8.89
CA LEU A 36 -7.89 0.56 -7.62
C LEU A 36 -8.45 -0.24 -6.43
N ASP A 37 -9.69 -0.70 -6.50
CA ASP A 37 -10.31 -1.52 -5.46
C ASP A 37 -9.54 -2.82 -5.17
N LEU A 38 -9.02 -3.50 -6.21
CA LEU A 38 -8.21 -4.71 -6.10
C LEU A 38 -6.85 -4.42 -5.48
N ILE A 39 -6.24 -3.30 -5.88
CA ILE A 39 -4.96 -2.83 -5.34
C ILE A 39 -5.12 -2.54 -3.84
N LEU A 40 -6.15 -1.77 -3.46
CA LEU A 40 -6.45 -1.44 -2.06
C LEU A 40 -6.73 -2.70 -1.23
N LYS A 41 -7.55 -3.63 -1.74
CA LYS A 41 -7.79 -4.94 -1.12
C LYS A 41 -6.48 -5.69 -0.91
N TRP A 42 -5.60 -5.75 -1.91
CA TRP A 42 -4.31 -6.42 -1.78
C TRP A 42 -3.45 -5.82 -0.66
N PHE A 43 -3.41 -4.50 -0.55
CA PHE A 43 -2.67 -3.84 0.54
C PHE A 43 -3.29 -4.08 1.92
N THR A 44 -4.62 -4.14 2.04
CA THR A 44 -5.27 -4.45 3.33
C THR A 44 -4.88 -5.84 3.86
N LEU A 45 -4.77 -6.84 2.98
CA LEU A 45 -4.29 -8.17 3.35
C LEU A 45 -2.84 -8.13 3.86
N ARG A 46 -2.01 -7.24 3.30
CA ARG A 46 -0.60 -7.09 3.68
C ARG A 46 -0.40 -6.33 4.98
N PHE A 47 -1.38 -5.58 5.47
CA PHE A 47 -1.27 -4.94 6.78
C PHE A 47 -1.15 -5.95 7.92
N PHE A 48 -1.63 -7.17 7.75
CA PHE A 48 -1.54 -8.22 8.77
C PHE A 48 -0.22 -9.01 8.74
N ASP A 49 0.68 -8.70 7.79
CA ASP A 49 2.01 -9.30 7.77
C ASP A 49 2.87 -8.82 8.96
N THR A 50 3.67 -9.72 9.54
CA THR A 50 4.62 -9.45 10.64
C THR A 50 5.94 -8.81 10.19
N ASN A 51 6.18 -8.62 8.88
CA ASN A 51 7.45 -8.12 8.39
C ASN A 51 7.44 -6.59 8.15
N THR A 52 8.09 -5.85 9.03
CA THR A 52 8.18 -4.38 8.99
C THR A 52 8.74 -3.84 7.67
N ARG A 53 9.70 -4.52 7.02
CA ARG A 53 10.28 -4.04 5.75
C ARG A 53 9.26 -4.05 4.60
N ARG A 54 8.41 -5.08 4.55
CA ARG A 54 7.32 -5.17 3.55
C ARG A 54 6.28 -4.09 3.78
N LEU A 55 5.90 -3.88 5.05
CA LEU A 55 4.95 -2.84 5.42
C LEU A 55 5.45 -1.45 5.03
N MET A 56 6.72 -1.12 5.29
CA MET A 56 7.29 0.17 4.89
C MET A 56 7.24 0.38 3.38
N LYS A 57 7.58 -0.65 2.58
CA LYS A 57 7.50 -0.57 1.12
C LYS A 57 6.06 -0.40 0.62
N ALA A 58 5.11 -1.08 1.27
CA ALA A 58 3.69 -0.93 0.97
C ALA A 58 3.18 0.50 1.26
N LEU A 59 3.59 1.09 2.38
CA LEU A 59 3.23 2.47 2.72
C LEU A 59 3.87 3.49 1.76
N GLU A 60 5.08 3.22 1.29
CA GLU A 60 5.75 4.04 0.27
C GLU A 60 4.94 4.05 -1.05
N TYR A 61 4.49 2.89 -1.52
CA TYR A 61 3.62 2.81 -2.69
C TYR A 61 2.28 3.51 -2.44
N LEU A 62 1.61 3.25 -1.31
CA LEU A 62 0.33 3.88 -1.01
C LEU A 62 0.43 5.41 -1.00
N LYS A 63 1.55 5.96 -0.50
CA LYS A 63 1.81 7.39 -0.59
C LYS A 63 1.85 7.88 -2.04
N LEU A 64 2.62 7.21 -2.90
CA LEU A 64 2.71 7.60 -4.32
C LEU A 64 1.35 7.47 -5.01
N LEU A 65 0.61 6.41 -4.72
CA LEU A 65 -0.74 6.18 -5.22
C LEU A 65 -1.67 7.35 -4.87
N PHE A 66 -1.75 7.74 -3.59
CA PHE A 66 -2.64 8.84 -3.19
C PHE A 66 -2.22 10.19 -3.78
N VAL A 67 -0.92 10.46 -3.96
CA VAL A 67 -0.46 11.66 -4.67
C VAL A 67 -0.89 11.61 -6.14
N SER A 68 -0.73 10.47 -6.81
CA SER A 68 -1.15 10.27 -8.19
C SER A 68 -2.67 10.44 -8.37
N LEU A 69 -3.48 9.89 -7.46
CA LEU A 69 -4.93 10.06 -7.46
C LEU A 69 -5.32 11.52 -7.24
N SER A 70 -4.68 12.21 -6.28
CA SER A 70 -4.91 13.64 -6.03
C SER A 70 -4.59 14.51 -7.24
N ASN A 71 -3.49 14.24 -7.94
CA ASN A 71 -3.12 14.94 -9.18
C ASN A 71 -4.12 14.73 -10.33
N GLN A 72 -4.96 13.70 -10.26
CA GLN A 72 -6.02 13.40 -11.22
C GLN A 72 -7.41 13.85 -10.73
N ASP A 73 -7.48 14.60 -9.61
CA ASP A 73 -8.72 14.97 -8.94
C ASP A 73 -9.62 13.75 -8.64
N TYR A 74 -9.01 12.58 -8.43
CA TYR A 74 -9.72 11.34 -8.16
C TYR A 74 -10.00 11.19 -6.66
N TYR A 75 -11.27 11.03 -6.33
CA TYR A 75 -11.73 10.73 -4.98
C TYR A 75 -12.11 9.25 -4.88
N LEU A 76 -11.68 8.61 -3.78
CA LEU A 76 -12.11 7.25 -3.49
C LEU A 76 -13.64 7.18 -3.42
N THR A 77 -14.20 6.17 -4.09
CA THR A 77 -15.61 5.83 -3.95
C THR A 77 -15.90 5.32 -2.54
N GLU A 78 -17.17 5.34 -2.13
CA GLU A 78 -17.60 4.77 -0.84
C GLU A 78 -17.19 3.29 -0.70
N HIS A 79 -17.25 2.53 -1.80
CA HIS A 79 -16.82 1.14 -1.82
C HIS A 79 -15.33 0.98 -1.54
N GLU A 80 -14.47 1.72 -2.25
CA GLU A 80 -13.02 1.67 -2.06
C GLU A 80 -12.60 2.14 -0.67
N ALA A 81 -13.24 3.21 -0.17
CA ALA A 81 -13.02 3.70 1.17
C ALA A 81 -13.40 2.64 2.23
N ALA A 82 -14.55 1.99 2.08
CA ALA A 82 -15.00 0.93 2.98
C ALA A 82 -14.05 -0.28 3.00
N LEU A 83 -13.46 -0.61 1.84
CA LEU A 83 -12.50 -1.70 1.71
C LEU A 83 -11.14 -1.39 2.33
N PHE A 84 -10.75 -0.12 2.45
CA PHE A 84 -9.39 0.27 2.82
C PHE A 84 -9.28 0.92 4.20
N ILE A 85 -10.10 1.93 4.49
CA ILE A 85 -9.94 2.83 5.63
C ILE A 85 -9.98 2.13 7.00
N PRO A 86 -10.89 1.16 7.26
CA PRO A 86 -10.93 0.49 8.56
C PRO A 86 -9.64 -0.28 8.86
N TYR A 87 -9.13 -1.01 7.87
CA TYR A 87 -7.92 -1.83 7.99
C TYR A 87 -6.66 -0.98 8.09
N PHE A 88 -6.61 0.10 7.31
CA PHE A 88 -5.52 1.06 7.39
C PHE A 88 -5.46 1.72 8.77
N THR A 89 -6.61 2.20 9.27
CA THR A 89 -6.71 2.83 10.60
C THR A 89 -6.33 1.86 11.71
N LEU A 90 -6.81 0.62 11.65
CA LEU A 90 -6.44 -0.43 12.60
C LEU A 90 -4.92 -0.64 12.61
N LYS A 91 -4.31 -0.82 11.43
CA LYS A 91 -2.87 -1.06 11.33
C LYS A 91 -2.04 0.12 11.84
N MET A 92 -2.48 1.34 11.57
CA MET A 92 -1.81 2.55 12.06
C MET A 92 -2.02 2.76 13.56
N GLY A 93 -3.16 2.33 14.11
CA GLY A 93 -3.43 2.31 15.53
C GLY A 93 -2.48 1.41 16.32
N GLU A 94 -2.14 0.25 15.75
CA GLU A 94 -1.18 -0.72 16.32
C GLU A 94 0.28 -0.26 16.26
N GLN A 95 0.64 0.57 15.29
CA GLN A 95 2.01 1.05 15.11
C GLN A 95 2.36 2.20 16.08
N LYS A 96 3.59 2.18 16.63
CA LYS A 96 4.11 3.27 17.48
C LYS A 96 4.13 4.62 16.73
N ASP A 97 4.14 5.72 17.48
CA ASP A 97 3.89 7.11 17.02
C ASP A 97 4.61 7.59 15.76
N VAL A 98 5.74 6.98 15.37
CA VAL A 98 6.49 7.34 14.16
C VAL A 98 5.69 7.07 12.89
N VAL A 99 5.00 5.92 12.79
CA VAL A 99 4.21 5.57 11.60
C VAL A 99 2.90 6.38 11.58
N ARG A 100 2.30 6.63 12.74
CA ARG A 100 1.13 7.50 12.87
C ARG A 100 1.40 8.93 12.40
N LYS A 101 2.57 9.48 12.72
CA LYS A 101 2.98 10.83 12.26
C LYS A 101 3.18 10.89 10.75
N GLU A 102 3.82 9.90 10.13
CA GLU A 102 4.03 9.89 8.68
C GLU A 102 2.73 9.82 7.86
N VAL A 103 1.74 9.08 8.35
CA VAL A 103 0.43 8.93 7.69
C VAL A 103 -0.43 10.18 7.86
N ARG A 104 -0.51 10.72 9.08
CA ARG A 104 -1.33 11.90 9.38
C ARG A 104 -0.82 13.15 8.67
N LEU A 105 0.49 13.25 8.43
CA LEU A 105 1.09 14.35 7.65
C LEU A 105 0.71 14.32 6.15
N ARG A 106 0.16 13.21 5.64
CA ARG A 106 -0.02 12.99 4.19
C ARG A 106 -1.47 12.77 3.74
N LEU A 107 -2.42 12.69 4.67
CA LEU A 107 -3.87 12.68 4.39
C LEU A 107 -4.53 14.06 4.57
N VAL A 108 -3.79 15.08 5.02
CA VAL A 108 -4.29 16.44 5.33
C VAL A 108 -3.47 17.53 4.61
N ALA A 109 -2.79 17.19 3.51
CA ALA A 109 -2.09 18.14 2.65
C ALA A 109 -2.71 18.13 1.26
#